data_AF-A0A3M2BRP3-F1
#
_entry.id   AF-A0A3M2BRP3-F1
#
_cell.length_a   1.000
_cell.length_b   1.000
_cell.length_c   1.000
_cell.angle_alpha   90.00
_cell.angle_beta   90.00
_cell.angle_gamma   90.00
#
_symmetry.space_group_name_H-M   'P 1'
#
loop_
_entity.id
_entity.type
_entity.pdbx_description
1 polymer ?
#
loop_
_entity_poly.entity_id
_entity_poly.type
_entity_poly.pdbx_seq_one_letter_code
_entity_poly.pdbx_strand_id
1 'polypeptide(L)'
;MKADVELAIRREHGASRPQLVYELSCEKWGINRKTFRSSPLEDQPRVYVERRLADLGRHLKRSRHPPTSRLDRLADWGAELGRRLIPQDLGDLLDELAGEDGEAPTLLLQSEDPYLPWELLKLPRTVAGRTRPGPFLCEAFAVARWLPGRDFHFQLPVERIALMTPGGGEQAQAERASLESLCDVRSVAATEEALRRELARGIAGAWHVAGHAELTADREHVEIPLEDGGFFTPAALSNVDGDGPPALAFLNNCHSGRAEPALSGIGGWAEAFLTAGCGAFIGSLWAIDGGRAACFAEAFYRAFLGGAPIARAVHRARRAIRSEADPTWLAYQLFAHPLARRSRCDERQERPPRRPTAGVEPVGEVEPGIARAAPAVAPSAPPAGMERIHEIDGSVLVYVPGGIYRLGDGDGFEVTLNPFWIGRYPVTREQYQRFLAADPKRAEPPFWRREGFGDPRQPVVGVSWHDARAYCDWAGLALPCEARWEAAARGPERRPYPWGKQPPNAARACYGATTAGPAPVGHHPAGAGLFHLQDLAGNVWEWCADVWDDDFGRVLAAGVDPVGGVGNGERRARRGGSWRSDAGALAASHRSWHWVTTRHPDVGFRCVLPA
;
A
#
# COMPACT_ATOMS: atom_id res chain seq x y z
N MET A 1 0.90 -22.30 -6.22
CA MET A 1 2.18 -22.71 -5.59
C MET A 1 2.22 -22.05 -4.22
N LYS A 2 2.66 -22.76 -3.17
CA LYS A 2 2.76 -22.21 -1.81
C LYS A 2 4.19 -22.29 -1.29
N ALA A 3 4.58 -21.39 -0.41
CA ALA A 3 5.86 -21.48 0.27
C ALA A 3 5.91 -22.70 1.21
N ASP A 4 7.11 -23.13 1.61
CA ASP A 4 7.25 -24.21 2.60
C ASP A 4 6.66 -23.79 3.95
N VAL A 5 6.86 -22.52 4.33
CA VAL A 5 6.30 -21.88 5.52
C VAL A 5 5.74 -20.50 5.14
N GLU A 6 4.52 -20.21 5.59
CA GLU A 6 3.89 -18.90 5.46
C GLU A 6 3.60 -18.36 6.86
N LEU A 7 3.99 -17.11 7.12
CA LEU A 7 3.83 -16.46 8.41
C LEU A 7 3.20 -15.07 8.20
N ALA A 8 1.92 -14.96 8.53
CA ALA A 8 1.22 -13.68 8.58
C ALA A 8 1.36 -13.06 9.97
N ILE A 9 1.72 -11.79 10.04
CA ILE A 9 2.02 -11.05 11.26
C ILE A 9 1.19 -9.77 11.27
N ARG A 10 0.27 -9.67 12.23
CA ARG A 10 -0.64 -8.53 12.37
C ARG A 10 -0.52 -7.90 13.74
N ARG A 11 -0.89 -6.63 13.86
CA ARG A 11 -1.03 -5.96 15.15
C ARG A 11 -2.42 -6.22 15.72
N GLU A 12 -2.47 -6.62 16.99
CA GLU A 12 -3.73 -6.63 17.73
C GLU A 12 -4.08 -5.18 18.14
N HIS A 13 -5.12 -4.63 17.51
CA HIS A 13 -5.64 -3.31 17.80
C HIS A 13 -6.73 -3.40 18.89
N GLY A 14 -6.69 -2.52 19.90
CA GLY A 14 -7.73 -2.43 20.95
C GLY A 14 -7.30 -2.82 22.37
N ALA A 15 -6.09 -3.37 22.56
CA ALA A 15 -5.53 -3.62 23.89
C ALA A 15 -4.72 -2.41 24.40
N SER A 16 -4.63 -2.22 25.73
CA SER A 16 -3.86 -1.13 26.35
C SER A 16 -2.36 -1.14 26.04
N ARG A 17 -1.85 -2.27 25.49
CA ARG A 17 -0.51 -2.40 24.90
C ARG A 17 -0.60 -3.30 23.66
N PRO A 18 -0.21 -2.85 22.46
CA PRO A 18 -0.34 -3.63 21.23
C PRO A 18 0.57 -4.87 21.24
N GLN A 19 0.09 -6.00 20.71
CA GLN A 19 0.86 -7.24 20.54
C GLN A 19 0.96 -7.62 19.06
N LEU A 20 1.96 -8.42 18.70
CA LEU A 20 2.03 -9.08 17.40
C LEU A 20 1.32 -10.42 17.48
N VAL A 21 0.40 -10.64 16.55
CA VAL A 21 -0.29 -11.91 16.35
C VAL A 21 0.31 -12.57 15.12
N TYR A 22 0.79 -13.80 15.30
CA TYR A 22 1.39 -14.61 14.26
C TYR A 22 0.42 -15.70 13.83
N GLU A 23 0.21 -15.87 12.54
CA GLU A 23 -0.53 -16.99 11.97
C GLU A 23 0.41 -17.76 11.05
N LEU A 24 0.81 -18.96 11.48
CA LEU A 24 1.71 -19.84 10.74
C LEU A 24 0.92 -20.93 10.03
N SER A 25 1.25 -21.16 8.76
CA SER A 25 0.83 -22.34 8.01
C SER A 25 2.03 -23.02 7.33
N CYS A 26 2.04 -24.34 7.36
CA CYS A 26 3.06 -25.19 6.75
C CYS A 26 2.42 -26.50 6.27
N GLU A 27 2.22 -26.62 4.96
CA GLU A 27 1.49 -27.76 4.37
C GLU A 27 2.27 -29.07 4.52
N LYS A 28 3.60 -29.03 4.36
CA LYS A 28 4.49 -30.19 4.51
C LYS A 28 4.36 -30.86 5.88
N TRP A 29 4.02 -30.09 6.92
CA TRP A 29 3.87 -30.55 8.30
C TRP A 29 2.39 -30.66 8.72
N GLY A 30 1.45 -30.50 7.80
CA GLY A 30 0.00 -30.57 8.09
C GLY A 30 -0.51 -29.42 8.97
N ILE A 31 0.25 -28.32 9.08
CA ILE A 31 -0.15 -27.16 9.88
C ILE A 31 -1.00 -26.24 9.00
N ASN A 32 -2.32 -26.38 9.09
CA ASN A 32 -3.25 -25.55 8.32
C ASN A 32 -3.26 -24.09 8.80
N ARG A 33 -3.30 -23.88 10.13
CA ARG A 33 -3.20 -22.56 10.77
C ARG A 33 -2.90 -22.73 12.25
N LYS A 34 -1.81 -22.15 12.75
CA LYS A 34 -1.48 -22.08 14.18
C LYS A 34 -1.20 -20.64 14.57
N THR A 35 -1.82 -20.18 15.66
CA THR A 35 -1.73 -18.78 16.10
C THR A 35 -0.84 -18.62 17.32
N PHE A 36 0.02 -17.61 17.31
CA PHE A 36 0.91 -17.24 18.43
C PHE A 36 0.80 -15.75 18.73
N ARG A 37 1.22 -15.32 19.93
CA ARG A 37 1.15 -13.92 20.35
C ARG A 37 2.44 -13.48 21.05
N SER A 38 3.03 -12.37 20.60
CA SER A 38 4.22 -11.78 21.23
C SER A 38 3.92 -11.27 22.63
N SER A 39 4.99 -10.97 23.38
CA SER A 39 4.86 -10.05 24.51
C SER A 39 4.35 -8.66 24.02
N PRO A 40 3.67 -7.87 24.87
CA PRO A 40 3.24 -6.53 24.48
C PRO A 40 4.41 -5.64 24.06
N LEU A 41 4.19 -4.88 22.99
CA LEU A 41 5.13 -3.90 22.47
C LEU A 41 5.08 -2.62 23.33
N GLU A 42 6.22 -1.93 23.41
CA GLU A 42 6.31 -0.58 23.97
C GLU A 42 5.75 0.46 22.98
N ASP A 43 5.49 1.70 23.42
CA ASP A 43 4.63 2.67 22.72
C ASP A 43 5.08 3.07 21.29
N GLN A 44 6.36 2.94 20.94
CA GLN A 44 6.90 3.35 19.63
C GLN A 44 7.99 2.41 19.06
N PRO A 45 7.64 1.20 18.61
CA PRO A 45 8.61 0.20 18.13
C PRO A 45 9.33 0.63 16.85
N ARG A 46 8.66 1.42 16.00
CA ARG A 46 9.23 2.00 14.79
C ARG A 46 10.41 2.93 15.07
N VAL A 47 10.21 3.91 15.96
CA VAL A 47 11.24 4.89 16.35
C VAL A 47 12.45 4.19 16.95
N TYR A 48 12.22 3.14 17.76
CA TYR A 48 13.30 2.31 18.30
C TYR A 48 14.13 1.67 17.18
N VAL A 49 13.49 1.03 16.19
CA VAL A 49 14.19 0.35 15.09
C VAL A 49 14.92 1.34 14.18
N GLU A 50 14.29 2.45 13.81
CA GLU A 50 14.91 3.49 12.98
C GLU A 50 16.17 4.06 13.66
N ARG A 51 16.10 4.35 14.97
CA ARG A 51 17.26 4.80 15.74
C ARG A 51 18.37 3.75 15.77
N ARG A 52 18.05 2.47 15.99
CA ARG A 52 19.02 1.36 15.98
C ARG A 52 19.67 1.18 14.62
N LEU A 53 18.90 1.26 13.52
CA LEU A 53 19.42 1.18 12.15
C LEU A 53 20.31 2.39 11.79
N ALA A 54 19.96 3.59 12.27
CA ALA A 54 20.78 4.78 12.11
C ALA A 54 22.10 4.68 12.89
N ASP A 55 22.04 4.21 14.14
CA ASP A 55 23.22 3.92 14.96
C ASP A 55 24.11 2.88 14.28
N LEU A 56 23.53 1.77 13.81
CA LEU A 56 24.26 0.73 13.07
C LEU A 56 25.00 1.30 11.86
N GLY A 57 24.31 2.10 11.02
CA GLY A 57 24.91 2.74 9.85
C GLY A 57 26.09 3.64 10.19
N ARG A 58 25.99 4.43 11.28
CA ARG A 58 27.10 5.28 11.75
C ARG A 58 28.29 4.45 12.24
N HIS A 59 28.04 3.39 13.00
CA HIS A 59 29.11 2.58 13.60
C HIS A 59 29.80 1.68 12.56
N LEU A 60 29.07 1.10 11.62
CA LEU A 60 29.67 0.29 10.55
C LEU A 60 30.61 1.12 9.66
N LYS A 61 30.30 2.41 9.44
CA LYS A 61 31.15 3.35 8.69
C LYS A 61 32.34 3.90 9.51
N ARG A 62 32.19 4.15 10.81
CA ARG A 62 33.17 4.89 11.65
C ARG A 62 34.00 4.01 12.59
N SER A 63 33.69 2.73 12.73
CA SER A 63 34.28 1.89 13.78
C SER A 63 35.75 1.56 13.52
N ARG A 64 36.63 1.96 14.46
CA ARG A 64 38.02 1.48 14.59
C ARG A 64 38.12 0.04 15.12
N HIS A 65 37.00 -0.57 15.51
CA HIS A 65 36.98 -1.91 16.09
C HIS A 65 37.14 -3.00 15.03
N PRO A 66 37.74 -4.15 15.39
CA PRO A 66 37.98 -5.23 14.46
C PRO A 66 36.68 -5.79 13.86
N PRO A 67 36.76 -6.39 12.67
CA PRO A 67 35.62 -6.84 11.89
C PRO A 67 34.62 -7.75 12.63
N THR A 68 35.11 -8.67 13.48
CA THR A 68 34.30 -9.60 14.29
C THR A 68 33.33 -8.88 15.23
N SER A 69 33.77 -7.78 15.85
CA SER A 69 32.95 -6.97 16.76
C SER A 69 31.74 -6.28 16.09
N ARG A 70 31.72 -6.21 14.74
CA ARG A 70 30.59 -5.66 13.97
C ARG A 70 29.49 -6.69 13.82
N LEU A 71 29.84 -7.93 13.51
CA LEU A 71 28.88 -9.03 13.41
C LEU A 71 28.33 -9.40 14.80
N ASP A 72 29.15 -9.40 15.84
CA ASP A 72 28.71 -9.69 17.21
C ASP A 72 27.62 -8.71 17.67
N ARG A 73 27.80 -7.40 17.41
CA ARG A 73 26.77 -6.39 17.73
C ARG A 73 25.46 -6.60 16.99
N LEU A 74 25.53 -7.02 15.73
CA LEU A 74 24.34 -7.39 14.96
C LEU A 74 23.70 -8.67 15.51
N ALA A 75 24.50 -9.63 15.93
CA ALA A 75 24.01 -10.86 16.53
C ALA A 75 23.33 -10.58 17.89
N ASP A 76 23.89 -9.70 18.72
CA ASP A 76 23.29 -9.27 19.99
C ASP A 76 21.94 -8.59 19.76
N TRP A 77 21.86 -7.68 18.79
CA TRP A 77 20.60 -7.02 18.46
C TRP A 77 19.59 -8.01 17.87
N GLY A 78 20.03 -8.91 16.98
CA GLY A 78 19.20 -9.98 16.44
C GLY A 78 18.64 -10.91 17.51
N ALA A 79 19.45 -11.24 18.53
CA ALA A 79 19.02 -12.00 19.69
C ALA A 79 18.00 -11.23 20.55
N GLU A 80 18.19 -9.92 20.73
CA GLU A 80 17.21 -9.06 21.41
C GLU A 80 15.88 -9.04 20.66
N LEU A 81 15.90 -8.87 19.33
CA LEU A 81 14.71 -8.90 18.48
C LEU A 81 13.99 -10.24 18.58
N GLY A 82 14.71 -11.36 18.46
CA GLY A 82 14.15 -12.70 18.59
C GLY A 82 13.45 -12.91 19.93
N ARG A 83 14.13 -12.57 21.04
CA ARG A 83 13.59 -12.71 22.39
C ARG A 83 12.36 -11.84 22.67
N ARG A 84 12.30 -10.63 22.11
CA ARG A 84 11.20 -9.69 22.36
C ARG A 84 10.00 -9.92 21.43
N LEU A 85 10.24 -10.26 20.17
CA LEU A 85 9.20 -10.35 19.16
C LEU A 85 8.63 -11.76 19.03
N ILE A 86 9.48 -12.80 19.04
CA ILE A 86 9.06 -14.18 18.77
C ILE A 86 8.73 -14.91 20.07
N PRO A 87 7.48 -15.38 20.25
CA PRO A 87 7.12 -16.28 21.34
C PRO A 87 8.00 -17.55 21.33
N GLN A 88 8.36 -18.06 22.50
CA GLN A 88 9.30 -19.20 22.59
C GLN A 88 8.80 -20.44 21.83
N ASP A 89 7.50 -20.73 21.91
CA ASP A 89 6.85 -21.85 21.23
C ASP A 89 6.80 -21.68 19.70
N LEU A 90 6.68 -20.44 19.21
CA LEU A 90 6.86 -20.14 17.78
C LEU A 90 8.33 -20.29 17.37
N GLY A 91 9.26 -19.83 18.21
CA GLY A 91 10.70 -19.95 17.97
C GLY A 91 11.15 -21.39 17.83
N ASP A 92 10.76 -22.25 18.78
CA ASP A 92 11.08 -23.68 18.76
C ASP A 92 10.46 -24.39 17.54
N LEU A 93 9.23 -24.03 17.15
CA LEU A 93 8.61 -24.55 15.93
C LEU A 93 9.36 -24.11 14.67
N LEU A 94 9.78 -22.84 14.58
CA LEU A 94 10.54 -22.34 13.43
C LEU A 94 11.94 -22.97 13.35
N ASP A 95 12.59 -23.22 14.49
CA ASP A 95 13.88 -23.94 14.55
C ASP A 95 13.72 -25.38 14.04
N GLU A 96 12.65 -26.07 14.44
CA GLU A 96 12.31 -27.41 13.96
C GLU A 96 12.00 -27.42 12.44
N LEU A 97 11.21 -26.45 11.96
CA LEU A 97 10.85 -26.32 10.54
C LEU A 97 12.05 -25.96 9.65
N ALA A 98 13.04 -25.23 10.17
CA ALA A 98 14.26 -24.91 9.44
C ALA A 98 15.05 -26.18 9.07
N GLY A 99 15.07 -27.15 9.99
CA GLY A 99 15.83 -28.40 9.85
C GLY A 99 17.34 -28.20 9.93
N GLU A 100 18.08 -29.31 10.07
CA GLU A 100 19.54 -29.27 10.25
C GLU A 100 20.32 -29.48 8.94
N ASP A 101 19.71 -30.12 7.92
CA ASP A 101 20.39 -30.52 6.68
C ASP A 101 19.55 -30.23 5.41
N GLY A 102 20.17 -29.60 4.40
CA GLY A 102 19.60 -29.44 3.05
C GLY A 102 19.56 -28.01 2.52
N GLU A 103 18.74 -27.80 1.49
CA GLU A 103 18.44 -26.46 0.99
C GLU A 103 17.41 -25.78 1.89
N ALA A 104 17.70 -24.55 2.34
CA ALA A 104 16.86 -23.84 3.28
C ALA A 104 15.38 -23.76 2.82
N PRO A 105 14.42 -24.08 3.70
CA PRO A 105 13.01 -23.96 3.39
C PRO A 105 12.63 -22.51 3.05
N THR A 106 11.66 -22.34 2.17
CA THR A 106 11.14 -21.02 1.79
C THR A 106 10.19 -20.49 2.85
N LEU A 107 10.39 -19.24 3.25
CA LEU A 107 9.55 -18.54 4.22
C LEU A 107 8.95 -17.29 3.57
N LEU A 108 7.63 -17.24 3.46
CA LEU A 108 6.88 -16.04 3.08
C LEU A 108 6.43 -15.30 4.34
N LEU A 109 6.95 -14.09 4.54
CA LEU A 109 6.58 -13.17 5.62
C LEU A 109 5.60 -12.11 5.12
N GLN A 110 4.41 -12.03 5.72
CA GLN A 110 3.45 -10.96 5.46
C GLN A 110 3.22 -10.19 6.76
N SER A 111 3.84 -9.02 6.88
CA SER A 111 3.85 -8.22 8.12
C SER A 111 3.21 -6.86 7.89
N GLU A 112 2.32 -6.45 8.79
CA GLU A 112 1.82 -5.06 8.89
C GLU A 112 2.90 -4.08 9.37
N ASP A 113 4.02 -4.60 9.87
CA ASP A 113 5.22 -3.85 10.27
C ASP A 113 6.39 -4.12 9.32
N PRO A 114 6.41 -3.56 8.09
CA PRO A 114 7.49 -3.77 7.13
C PRO A 114 8.83 -3.10 7.53
N TYR A 115 8.82 -2.17 8.50
CA TYR A 115 10.06 -1.57 9.04
C TYR A 115 10.86 -2.49 9.97
N LEU A 116 10.27 -3.58 10.48
CA LEU A 116 11.00 -4.53 11.32
C LEU A 116 12.03 -5.29 10.46
N PRO A 117 13.30 -5.41 10.89
CA PRO A 117 14.35 -6.09 10.12
C PRO A 117 14.32 -7.60 10.38
N TRP A 118 13.28 -8.29 9.89
CA TRP A 118 13.07 -9.72 10.09
C TRP A 118 14.29 -10.58 9.72
N GLU A 119 15.08 -10.20 8.71
CA GLU A 119 16.28 -10.91 8.29
C GLU A 119 17.39 -10.90 9.36
N LEU A 120 17.45 -9.85 10.19
CA LEU A 120 18.38 -9.72 11.31
C LEU A 120 17.91 -10.44 12.58
N LEU A 121 16.66 -10.90 12.64
CA LEU A 121 16.14 -11.59 13.79
C LEU A 121 16.88 -12.91 13.98
N LYS A 122 17.36 -13.21 15.19
CA LYS A 122 17.88 -14.55 15.52
C LYS A 122 16.75 -15.39 16.11
N LEU A 123 16.58 -16.60 15.58
CA LEU A 123 15.52 -17.51 16.04
C LEU A 123 15.77 -17.90 17.50
N PRO A 124 14.86 -17.62 18.44
CA PRO A 124 15.00 -18.11 19.80
C PRO A 124 14.72 -19.62 19.83
N ARG A 125 15.60 -20.39 20.45
CA ARG A 125 15.47 -21.85 20.59
C ARG A 125 15.73 -22.32 22.01
N THR A 126 15.02 -23.35 22.45
CA THR A 126 15.20 -23.95 23.77
C THR A 126 16.34 -24.98 23.73
N VAL A 127 17.45 -24.69 24.41
CA VAL A 127 18.59 -25.60 24.57
C VAL A 127 18.83 -25.86 26.05
N ALA A 128 18.72 -27.14 26.46
CA ALA A 128 18.86 -27.56 27.86
C ALA A 128 17.98 -26.74 28.83
N GLY A 129 16.72 -26.49 28.44
CA GLY A 129 15.75 -25.75 29.25
C GLY A 129 15.99 -24.23 29.33
N ARG A 130 16.88 -23.67 28.52
CA ARG A 130 17.13 -22.22 28.45
C ARG A 130 16.96 -21.71 27.03
N THR A 131 16.32 -20.56 26.87
CA THR A 131 16.28 -19.82 25.60
C THR A 131 17.69 -19.39 25.21
N ARG A 132 18.14 -19.81 24.03
CA ARG A 132 19.39 -19.39 23.41
C ARG A 132 19.09 -18.80 22.03
N PRO A 133 19.86 -17.80 21.57
CA PRO A 133 19.77 -17.36 20.20
C PRO A 133 20.31 -18.43 19.25
N GLY A 134 19.53 -18.76 18.22
CA GLY A 134 19.88 -19.65 17.11
C GLY A 134 20.49 -18.89 15.92
N PRO A 135 20.39 -19.42 14.69
CA PRO A 135 20.82 -18.70 13.47
C PRO A 135 19.96 -17.44 13.22
N PHE A 136 20.45 -16.54 12.36
CA PHE A 136 19.60 -15.48 11.80
C PHE A 136 18.46 -16.11 10.97
N LEU A 137 17.29 -15.47 10.93
CA LEU A 137 16.13 -15.99 10.20
C LEU A 137 16.44 -16.22 8.72
N CYS A 138 17.21 -15.33 8.10
CA CYS A 138 17.65 -15.46 6.70
C CYS A 138 18.77 -16.48 6.47
N GLU A 139 19.42 -16.98 7.54
CA GLU A 139 20.30 -18.15 7.47
C GLU A 139 19.50 -19.46 7.55
N ALA A 140 18.46 -19.49 8.39
CA ALA A 140 17.61 -20.67 8.55
C ALA A 140 16.64 -20.86 7.37
N PHE A 141 16.17 -19.77 6.77
CA PHE A 141 15.16 -19.79 5.71
C PHE A 141 15.60 -19.00 4.48
N ALA A 142 15.09 -19.42 3.31
CA ALA A 142 15.02 -18.60 2.12
C ALA A 142 13.84 -17.61 2.27
N VAL A 143 14.12 -16.48 2.94
CA VAL A 143 13.11 -15.49 3.34
C VAL A 143 12.71 -14.58 2.17
N ALA A 144 11.41 -14.41 1.96
CA ALA A 144 10.82 -13.36 1.15
C ALA A 144 9.69 -12.67 1.92
N ARG A 145 9.51 -11.38 1.68
CA ARG A 145 8.43 -10.56 2.21
C ARG A 145 7.35 -10.34 1.16
N TRP A 146 6.13 -10.06 1.58
CA TRP A 146 5.12 -9.49 0.69
C TRP A 146 4.20 -8.52 1.42
N LEU A 147 3.70 -7.53 0.67
CA LEU A 147 2.75 -6.56 1.19
C LEU A 147 1.34 -7.18 1.17
N PRO A 148 0.58 -7.15 2.28
CA PRO A 148 -0.79 -7.63 2.30
C PRO A 148 -1.67 -6.97 1.24
N GLY A 149 -2.61 -7.74 0.66
CA GLY A 149 -3.59 -7.21 -0.30
C GLY A 149 -3.09 -7.00 -1.72
N ARG A 150 -1.91 -7.54 -2.09
CA ARG A 150 -1.35 -7.46 -3.45
C ARG A 150 -1.20 -8.84 -4.08
N ASP A 151 -1.46 -8.95 -5.38
CA ASP A 151 -1.33 -10.18 -6.15
C ASP A 151 0.13 -10.60 -6.34
N PHE A 152 0.38 -11.91 -6.35
CA PHE A 152 1.72 -12.45 -6.58
C PHE A 152 2.04 -12.61 -8.06
N HIS A 153 3.28 -12.26 -8.41
CA HIS A 153 3.88 -12.62 -9.69
C HIS A 153 4.76 -13.87 -9.50
N PHE A 154 4.34 -15.00 -10.08
CA PHE A 154 5.10 -16.25 -10.00
C PHE A 154 6.12 -16.41 -11.14
N GLN A 155 5.90 -15.70 -12.25
CA GLN A 155 6.76 -15.70 -13.43
C GLN A 155 7.26 -14.29 -13.65
N LEU A 156 8.59 -14.15 -13.69
CA LEU A 156 9.28 -12.87 -13.83
C LEU A 156 10.00 -12.89 -15.20
N PRO A 157 9.49 -12.19 -16.23
CA PRO A 157 10.10 -12.17 -17.56
C PRO A 157 11.39 -11.36 -17.55
N VAL A 158 12.46 -11.96 -17.05
CA VAL A 158 13.79 -11.35 -16.93
C VAL A 158 14.71 -11.95 -17.98
N GLU A 159 14.81 -11.28 -19.14
CA GLU A 159 15.71 -11.67 -20.22
C GLU A 159 16.94 -10.77 -20.32
N ARG A 160 16.77 -9.51 -19.92
CA ARG A 160 17.77 -8.45 -19.99
C ARG A 160 17.82 -7.68 -18.68
N ILE A 161 18.97 -7.09 -18.38
CA ILE A 161 19.14 -6.17 -17.26
C ILE A 161 19.34 -4.76 -17.80
N ALA A 162 18.47 -3.83 -17.42
CA ALA A 162 18.72 -2.40 -17.55
C ALA A 162 19.59 -1.96 -16.37
N LEU A 163 20.86 -1.62 -16.62
CA LEU A 163 21.85 -1.29 -15.59
C LEU A 163 22.11 0.21 -15.55
N MET A 164 21.93 0.81 -14.37
CA MET A 164 22.29 2.18 -14.06
C MET A 164 23.48 2.20 -13.10
N THR A 165 24.49 3.04 -13.38
CA THR A 165 25.69 3.19 -12.56
C THR A 165 25.94 4.63 -12.15
N PRO A 166 25.20 5.19 -11.17
CA PRO A 166 25.37 6.57 -10.76
C PRO A 166 26.80 6.83 -10.25
N GLY A 167 27.53 7.74 -10.88
CA GLY A 167 28.89 8.16 -10.46
C GLY A 167 30.05 7.31 -11.00
N GLY A 168 29.80 6.23 -11.75
CA GLY A 168 30.76 5.60 -12.67
C GLY A 168 32.09 5.03 -12.11
N GLY A 169 32.20 4.79 -10.80
CA GLY A 169 33.45 4.34 -10.15
C GLY A 169 33.90 2.91 -10.49
N GLU A 170 35.13 2.55 -10.10
CA GLU A 170 35.77 1.25 -10.38
C GLU A 170 34.94 0.05 -9.91
N GLN A 171 34.32 0.13 -8.72
CA GLN A 171 33.43 -0.94 -8.25
C GLN A 171 32.17 -1.10 -9.11
N ALA A 172 31.56 0.01 -9.56
CA ALA A 172 30.38 -0.05 -10.43
C ALA A 172 30.72 -0.65 -11.81
N GLN A 173 31.94 -0.40 -12.30
CA GLN A 173 32.46 -1.03 -13.52
C GLN A 173 32.72 -2.53 -13.32
N ALA A 174 33.25 -2.94 -12.17
CA ALA A 174 33.42 -4.35 -11.84
C ALA A 174 32.08 -5.09 -11.75
N GLU A 175 31.09 -4.50 -11.06
CA GLU A 175 29.74 -5.06 -10.99
C GLU A 175 29.10 -5.18 -12.38
N ARG A 176 29.24 -4.14 -13.20
CA ARG A 176 28.79 -4.17 -14.60
C ARG A 176 29.41 -5.34 -15.37
N ALA A 177 30.73 -5.49 -15.32
CA ALA A 177 31.43 -6.55 -16.03
C ALA A 177 30.97 -7.94 -15.57
N SER A 178 30.76 -8.13 -14.26
CA SER A 178 30.18 -9.36 -13.71
C SER A 178 28.79 -9.64 -14.28
N LEU A 179 27.90 -8.64 -14.35
CA LEU A 179 26.54 -8.82 -14.90
C LEU A 179 26.54 -9.06 -16.42
N GLU A 180 27.38 -8.36 -17.18
CA GLU A 180 27.55 -8.54 -18.63
C GLU A 180 28.03 -9.95 -18.98
N SER A 181 28.74 -10.62 -18.06
CA SER A 181 29.13 -12.03 -18.24
C SER A 181 27.97 -13.04 -18.08
N LEU A 182 26.85 -12.62 -17.47
CA LEU A 182 25.73 -13.51 -17.12
C LEU A 182 24.55 -13.41 -18.10
N CYS A 183 24.27 -12.22 -18.63
CA CYS A 183 23.14 -11.99 -19.54
C CYS A 183 23.31 -10.70 -20.37
N ASP A 184 22.34 -10.41 -21.24
CA ASP A 184 22.27 -9.11 -21.92
C ASP A 184 22.08 -7.99 -20.89
N VAL A 185 23.05 -7.07 -20.84
CA VAL A 185 23.02 -5.89 -19.99
C VAL A 185 23.00 -4.66 -20.86
N ARG A 186 21.98 -3.84 -20.68
CA ARG A 186 21.85 -2.54 -21.34
C ARG A 186 22.15 -1.44 -20.35
N SER A 187 23.14 -0.63 -20.65
CA SER A 187 23.45 0.56 -19.85
C SER A 187 22.40 1.63 -20.03
N VAL A 188 22.00 2.22 -18.91
CA VAL A 188 21.09 3.35 -18.84
C VAL A 188 21.86 4.49 -18.18
N ALA A 189 21.91 5.64 -18.86
CA ALA A 189 22.51 6.84 -18.29
C ALA A 189 21.78 7.21 -16.99
N ALA A 190 22.53 7.68 -15.99
CA ALA A 190 21.96 8.01 -14.69
C ALA A 190 21.35 9.42 -14.71
N THR A 191 20.45 9.71 -15.65
CA THR A 191 19.76 11.01 -15.79
C THR A 191 18.25 10.82 -15.68
N GLU A 192 17.54 11.87 -15.27
CA GLU A 192 16.09 11.78 -15.06
C GLU A 192 15.36 11.41 -16.37
N GLU A 193 15.79 12.02 -17.49
CA GLU A 193 15.23 11.76 -18.81
C GLU A 193 15.47 10.31 -19.26
N ALA A 194 16.67 9.75 -19.04
CA ALA A 194 16.96 8.36 -19.36
C ALA A 194 16.13 7.39 -18.52
N LEU A 195 16.02 7.64 -17.22
CA LEU A 195 15.21 6.85 -16.30
C LEU A 195 13.74 6.82 -16.69
N ARG A 196 13.16 8.01 -16.93
CA ARG A 196 11.75 8.12 -17.36
C ARG A 196 11.53 7.40 -18.69
N ARG A 197 12.46 7.54 -19.65
CA ARG A 197 12.37 6.82 -20.94
C ARG A 197 12.44 5.30 -20.77
N GLU A 198 13.29 4.78 -19.89
CA GLU A 198 13.38 3.34 -19.69
C GLU A 198 12.14 2.78 -18.99
N LEU A 199 11.64 3.47 -17.97
CA LEU A 199 10.40 3.08 -17.29
C LEU A 199 9.19 3.19 -18.24
N ALA A 200 9.14 4.19 -19.11
CA ALA A 200 8.08 4.38 -20.10
C ALA A 200 8.05 3.30 -21.19
N ARG A 201 9.20 2.68 -21.52
CA ARG A 201 9.30 1.67 -22.57
C ARG A 201 8.72 0.30 -22.21
N GLY A 202 8.32 0.09 -20.96
CA GLY A 202 7.95 -1.23 -20.46
C GLY A 202 9.19 -2.12 -20.35
N ILE A 203 9.78 -2.21 -19.16
CA ILE A 203 10.97 -3.05 -18.98
C ILE A 203 10.51 -4.50 -18.81
N ALA A 204 10.45 -5.24 -19.92
CA ALA A 204 10.39 -6.71 -19.90
C ALA A 204 11.75 -7.28 -19.45
N GLY A 205 12.11 -7.07 -18.18
CA GLY A 205 13.45 -7.35 -17.67
C GLY A 205 13.64 -7.04 -16.19
N ALA A 206 14.91 -7.04 -15.77
CA ALA A 206 15.31 -6.53 -14.47
C ALA A 206 15.85 -5.11 -14.60
N TRP A 207 15.49 -4.24 -13.66
CA TRP A 207 16.15 -2.95 -13.48
C TRP A 207 17.12 -3.03 -12.32
N HIS A 208 18.40 -2.75 -12.59
CA HIS A 208 19.50 -2.87 -11.64
C HIS A 208 20.21 -1.54 -11.47
N VAL A 209 20.38 -1.12 -10.21
CA VAL A 209 21.16 0.08 -9.88
C VAL A 209 22.41 -0.34 -9.12
N ALA A 210 23.56 -0.15 -9.75
CA ALA A 210 24.88 -0.42 -9.18
C ALA A 210 25.53 0.92 -8.81
N GLY A 211 25.52 1.27 -7.52
CA GLY A 211 26.07 2.55 -7.09
C GLY A 211 26.26 2.64 -5.60
N HIS A 212 27.50 2.92 -5.18
CA HIS A 212 27.84 3.16 -3.77
C HIS A 212 27.83 4.66 -3.46
N ALA A 213 26.85 5.38 -3.98
CA ALA A 213 26.62 6.75 -3.56
C ALA A 213 26.46 6.74 -2.04
N GLU A 214 27.36 7.46 -1.35
CA GLU A 214 27.13 7.79 0.04
C GLU A 214 25.87 8.63 0.10
N LEU A 215 24.74 7.99 0.38
CA LEU A 215 23.58 8.68 0.86
C LEU A 215 24.02 9.39 2.14
N THR A 216 24.06 10.71 2.08
CA THR A 216 24.40 11.53 3.22
C THR A 216 23.39 11.20 4.32
N ALA A 217 23.89 10.76 5.47
CA ALA A 217 23.09 10.35 6.63
C ALA A 217 22.27 11.49 7.27
N ASP A 218 22.19 12.63 6.59
CA ASP A 218 21.56 13.91 6.95
C ASP A 218 20.21 14.11 6.21
N ARG A 219 19.89 13.30 5.21
CA ARG A 219 18.62 13.43 4.48
C ARG A 219 17.57 12.45 5.00
N GLU A 220 16.33 12.93 5.11
CA GLU A 220 15.17 12.15 5.59
C GLU A 220 14.73 11.03 4.62
N HIS A 221 15.23 11.03 3.37
CA HIS A 221 14.83 10.10 2.29
C HIS A 221 16.02 9.42 1.58
N VAL A 222 15.82 8.18 1.11
CA VAL A 222 16.78 7.37 0.35
C VAL A 222 16.63 7.68 -1.15
N GLU A 223 17.45 8.60 -1.65
CA GLU A 223 17.41 9.08 -3.03
C GLU A 223 18.54 8.47 -3.89
N ILE A 224 18.34 8.29 -5.19
CA ILE A 224 19.43 7.88 -6.10
C ILE A 224 19.97 9.16 -6.76
N PRO A 225 21.23 9.56 -6.53
CA PRO A 225 21.77 10.74 -7.19
C PRO A 225 21.89 10.50 -8.69
N LEU A 226 21.67 11.56 -9.46
CA LEU A 226 21.74 11.55 -10.92
C LEU A 226 22.98 12.31 -11.40
N GLU A 227 23.49 11.93 -12.58
CA GLU A 227 24.64 12.56 -13.23
C GLU A 227 24.37 14.01 -13.66
N ASP A 228 23.10 14.37 -13.85
CA ASP A 228 22.64 15.73 -14.15
C ASP A 228 22.53 16.64 -12.91
N GLY A 229 22.94 16.15 -11.73
CA GLY A 229 22.89 16.87 -10.46
C GLY A 229 21.54 16.78 -9.73
N GLY A 230 20.57 16.06 -10.30
CA GLY A 230 19.29 15.77 -9.67
C GLY A 230 19.30 14.55 -8.74
N PHE A 231 18.12 14.21 -8.24
CA PHE A 231 17.88 13.03 -7.39
C PHE A 231 16.65 12.29 -7.89
N PHE A 232 16.73 10.97 -7.99
CA PHE A 232 15.61 10.10 -8.29
C PHE A 232 15.05 9.52 -6.99
N THR A 233 13.77 9.74 -6.75
CA THR A 233 13.09 9.37 -5.51
C THR A 233 12.04 8.29 -5.77
N PRO A 234 11.59 7.53 -4.74
CA PRO A 234 10.51 6.56 -4.91
C PRO A 234 9.25 7.17 -5.52
N ALA A 235 8.95 8.44 -5.23
CA ALA A 235 7.79 9.16 -5.78
C ALA A 235 7.87 9.33 -7.31
N ALA A 236 9.07 9.36 -7.90
CA ALA A 236 9.24 9.50 -9.34
C ALA A 236 8.69 8.29 -10.12
N LEU A 237 8.60 7.10 -9.50
CA LEU A 237 7.98 5.91 -10.07
C LEU A 237 6.46 6.03 -10.23
N SER A 238 5.82 6.95 -9.50
CA SER A 238 4.37 7.17 -9.60
C SER A 238 3.95 7.97 -10.84
N ASN A 239 4.92 8.59 -11.54
CA ASN A 239 4.71 9.48 -12.68
C ASN A 239 5.28 8.93 -14.00
N VAL A 240 5.31 7.60 -14.18
CA VAL A 240 5.80 6.98 -15.41
C VAL A 240 4.63 6.39 -16.20
N ASP A 241 4.37 6.97 -17.36
CA ASP A 241 3.45 6.44 -18.38
C ASP A 241 4.20 5.42 -19.26
N GLY A 242 4.00 4.11 -19.03
CA GLY A 242 4.65 3.05 -19.81
C GLY A 242 4.01 1.66 -19.68
N ASP A 243 4.38 0.73 -20.58
CA ASP A 243 3.85 -0.65 -20.74
C ASP A 243 4.13 -1.63 -19.57
N GLY A 244 4.29 -1.12 -18.35
CA GLY A 244 4.45 -1.89 -17.12
C GLY A 244 5.85 -1.74 -16.49
N PRO A 245 5.94 -1.75 -15.15
CA PRO A 245 7.20 -1.68 -14.40
C PRO A 245 8.10 -2.90 -14.67
N PRO A 246 9.39 -2.85 -14.29
CA PRO A 246 10.27 -4.01 -14.43
C PRO A 246 9.70 -5.25 -13.73
N ALA A 247 9.97 -6.43 -14.27
CA ALA A 247 9.62 -7.69 -13.61
C ALA A 247 10.37 -7.84 -12.27
N LEU A 248 11.60 -7.33 -12.21
CA LEU A 248 12.46 -7.33 -11.03
C LEU A 248 13.15 -5.98 -10.89
N ALA A 249 13.04 -5.33 -9.74
CA ALA A 249 13.84 -4.17 -9.37
C ALA A 249 14.90 -4.57 -8.33
N PHE A 250 16.18 -4.36 -8.63
CA PHE A 250 17.28 -4.61 -7.70
C PHE A 250 18.10 -3.33 -7.53
N LEU A 251 17.91 -2.67 -6.39
CA LEU A 251 18.67 -1.50 -5.99
C LEU A 251 19.87 -1.91 -5.14
N ASN A 252 21.01 -2.14 -5.77
CA ASN A 252 22.26 -2.55 -5.11
C ASN A 252 23.08 -1.36 -4.59
N ASN A 253 22.40 -0.46 -3.89
CA ASN A 253 22.95 0.72 -3.26
C ASN A 253 22.59 0.73 -1.76
N CYS A 254 23.26 1.61 -1.01
CA CYS A 254 23.05 1.70 0.44
C CYS A 254 21.61 2.11 0.75
N HIS A 255 21.01 1.53 1.80
CA HIS A 255 19.74 1.97 2.38
C HIS A 255 18.47 1.81 1.52
N SER A 256 18.53 1.29 0.29
CA SER A 256 17.37 1.12 -0.61
C SER A 256 16.24 0.23 -0.12
N GLY A 257 16.53 -0.68 0.82
CA GLY A 257 15.54 -1.55 1.45
C GLY A 257 14.88 -0.94 2.68
N ARG A 258 15.19 0.31 3.05
CA ARG A 258 14.51 0.95 4.18
C ARG A 258 13.08 1.33 3.82
N ALA A 259 12.18 0.92 4.71
CA ALA A 259 10.85 1.50 4.83
C ALA A 259 10.95 2.98 5.21
N GLU A 260 10.23 3.84 4.50
CA GLU A 260 10.16 5.29 4.79
C GLU A 260 8.79 5.69 5.31
N PRO A 261 8.68 6.76 6.12
CA PRO A 261 7.38 7.36 6.40
C PRO A 261 6.76 7.86 5.08
N ALA A 262 5.58 7.35 4.73
CA ALA A 262 4.79 7.87 3.63
C ALA A 262 3.48 8.46 4.14
N LEU A 263 2.87 9.30 3.30
CA LEU A 263 1.61 10.00 3.62
C LEU A 263 0.46 9.04 4.00
N SER A 264 0.48 7.80 3.51
CA SER A 264 -0.54 6.77 3.78
C SER A 264 0.07 5.39 4.11
N GLY A 265 1.04 5.34 5.03
CA GLY A 265 1.61 4.09 5.52
C GLY A 265 3.14 4.07 5.49
N ILE A 266 3.71 3.08 4.81
CA ILE A 266 5.15 2.82 4.80
C ILE A 266 5.67 2.79 3.37
N GLY A 267 6.26 3.91 2.97
CA GLY A 267 6.87 4.14 1.67
C GLY A 267 8.28 3.58 1.54
N GLY A 268 8.99 4.13 0.57
CA GLY A 268 10.31 3.67 0.15
C GLY A 268 10.25 2.90 -1.16
N TRP A 269 11.41 2.46 -1.63
CA TRP A 269 11.55 1.86 -2.95
C TRP A 269 10.73 0.57 -3.12
N ALA A 270 10.74 -0.30 -2.11
CA ALA A 270 9.98 -1.56 -2.16
C ALA A 270 8.49 -1.31 -2.42
N GLU A 271 7.86 -0.43 -1.63
CA GLU A 271 6.44 -0.10 -1.83
C GLU A 271 6.21 0.56 -3.20
N ALA A 272 7.07 1.50 -3.61
CA ALA A 272 6.90 2.22 -4.88
C ALA A 272 6.95 1.28 -6.09
N PHE A 273 7.94 0.38 -6.18
CA PHE A 273 8.04 -0.58 -7.27
C PHE A 273 6.89 -1.58 -7.29
N LEU A 274 6.57 -2.16 -6.14
CA LEU A 274 5.49 -3.13 -6.05
C LEU A 274 4.14 -2.47 -6.36
N THR A 275 3.98 -1.17 -6.08
CA THR A 275 2.74 -0.41 -6.38
C THR A 275 2.63 -0.14 -7.87
N ALA A 276 3.76 0.14 -8.51
CA ALA A 276 3.82 0.27 -9.96
C ALA A 276 3.46 -1.06 -10.68
N GLY A 277 3.49 -2.21 -9.98
CA GLY A 277 3.21 -3.55 -10.53
C GLY A 277 4.46 -4.44 -10.70
N CYS A 278 5.59 -4.08 -10.08
CA CYS A 278 6.83 -4.84 -10.16
C CYS A 278 6.63 -6.21 -9.47
N GLY A 279 7.08 -7.29 -10.11
CA GLY A 279 6.91 -8.64 -9.60
C GLY A 279 7.81 -8.99 -8.42
N ALA A 280 8.96 -8.32 -8.30
CA ALA A 280 9.92 -8.53 -7.23
C ALA A 280 10.81 -7.30 -6.97
N PHE A 281 11.16 -7.06 -5.71
CA PHE A 281 12.08 -6.01 -5.30
C PHE A 281 13.19 -6.52 -4.37
N ILE A 282 14.42 -6.05 -4.58
CA ILE A 282 15.58 -6.29 -3.72
C ILE A 282 16.26 -4.96 -3.37
N GLY A 283 16.54 -4.74 -2.09
CA GLY A 283 17.25 -3.54 -1.60
C GLY A 283 17.96 -3.79 -0.27
N SER A 284 18.82 -2.86 0.18
CA SER A 284 19.64 -3.00 1.39
C SER A 284 19.17 -2.13 2.57
N LEU A 285 19.19 -2.65 3.80
CA LEU A 285 18.74 -1.95 5.02
C LEU A 285 19.75 -0.92 5.55
N TRP A 286 21.04 -1.10 5.28
CA TRP A 286 22.12 -0.23 5.75
C TRP A 286 23.23 -0.13 4.71
N ALA A 287 24.28 0.63 5.02
CA ALA A 287 25.41 0.80 4.12
C ALA A 287 26.16 -0.54 3.88
N ILE A 288 26.45 -0.83 2.62
CA ILE A 288 27.05 -2.08 2.15
C ILE A 288 28.46 -1.83 1.60
N ASP A 289 29.34 -2.83 1.73
CA ASP A 289 30.65 -2.80 1.06
C ASP A 289 30.47 -3.06 -0.44
N GLY A 290 31.14 -2.26 -1.26
CA GLY A 290 30.90 -2.29 -2.70
C GLY A 290 31.37 -3.56 -3.41
N GLY A 291 32.54 -4.08 -3.03
CA GLY A 291 33.04 -5.33 -3.60
C GLY A 291 32.12 -6.50 -3.26
N ARG A 292 31.65 -6.56 -2.01
CA ARG A 292 30.70 -7.60 -1.57
C ARG A 292 29.32 -7.45 -2.15
N ALA A 293 28.84 -6.22 -2.33
CA ALA A 293 27.58 -5.93 -2.99
C ALA A 293 27.59 -6.43 -4.43
N ALA A 294 28.67 -6.19 -5.18
CA ALA A 294 28.86 -6.72 -6.52
C ALA A 294 28.86 -8.26 -6.54
N CYS A 295 29.62 -8.90 -5.63
CA CYS A 295 29.62 -10.36 -5.50
C CYS A 295 28.24 -10.92 -5.14
N PHE A 296 27.47 -10.22 -4.31
CA PHE A 296 26.10 -10.61 -3.97
C PHE A 296 25.20 -10.56 -5.21
N ALA A 297 25.26 -9.47 -5.98
CA ALA A 297 24.47 -9.32 -7.19
C ALA A 297 24.82 -10.40 -8.23
N GLU A 298 26.10 -10.66 -8.45
CA GLU A 298 26.56 -11.72 -9.34
C GLU A 298 26.06 -13.11 -8.89
N ALA A 299 26.23 -13.45 -7.62
CA ALA A 299 25.77 -14.73 -7.07
C ALA A 299 24.25 -14.88 -7.16
N PHE A 300 23.50 -13.80 -6.93
CA PHE A 300 22.06 -13.74 -7.07
C PHE A 300 21.62 -14.00 -8.51
N TYR A 301 22.10 -13.21 -9.48
CA TYR A 301 21.70 -13.36 -10.88
C TYR A 301 22.15 -14.69 -11.45
N ARG A 302 23.34 -15.18 -11.11
CA ARG A 302 23.80 -16.52 -11.53
C ARG A 302 22.83 -17.60 -11.08
N ALA A 303 22.36 -17.57 -9.83
CA ALA A 303 21.39 -18.53 -9.33
C ALA A 303 19.98 -18.35 -9.94
N PHE A 304 19.49 -17.11 -10.01
CA PHE A 304 18.14 -16.78 -10.48
C PHE A 304 17.98 -17.03 -11.99
N LEU A 305 18.93 -16.55 -12.80
CA LEU A 305 18.96 -16.78 -14.25
C LEU A 305 19.20 -18.25 -14.58
N GLY A 306 19.90 -18.99 -13.70
CA GLY A 306 20.02 -20.45 -13.72
C GLY A 306 18.76 -21.22 -13.30
N GLY A 307 17.65 -20.52 -13.04
CA GLY A 307 16.33 -21.11 -12.81
C GLY A 307 15.97 -21.36 -11.35
N ALA A 308 16.80 -20.97 -10.38
CA ALA A 308 16.45 -21.08 -8.97
C ALA A 308 15.25 -20.16 -8.61
N PRO A 309 14.37 -20.57 -7.67
CA PRO A 309 13.40 -19.64 -7.08
C PRO A 309 14.10 -18.40 -6.52
N ILE A 310 13.45 -17.24 -6.64
CA ILE A 310 14.07 -15.97 -6.27
C ILE A 310 14.52 -15.91 -4.80
N ALA A 311 13.75 -16.48 -3.87
CA ALA A 311 14.15 -16.52 -2.45
C ALA A 311 15.39 -17.41 -2.22
N ARG A 312 15.49 -18.54 -2.94
CA ARG A 312 16.66 -19.41 -2.88
C ARG A 312 17.87 -18.77 -3.55
N ALA A 313 17.69 -18.01 -4.62
CA ALA A 313 18.76 -17.23 -5.25
C ALA A 313 19.33 -16.19 -4.28
N VAL A 314 18.47 -15.43 -3.59
CA VAL A 314 18.89 -14.48 -2.54
C VAL A 314 19.61 -15.20 -1.39
N HIS A 315 19.07 -16.32 -0.91
CA HIS A 315 19.70 -17.09 0.16
C HIS A 315 21.09 -17.63 -0.23
N ARG A 316 21.26 -18.13 -1.46
CA ARG A 316 22.55 -18.56 -2.00
C ARG A 316 23.52 -17.39 -2.12
N ALA A 317 23.07 -16.22 -2.57
CA ALA A 317 23.88 -15.01 -2.64
C ALA A 317 24.40 -14.58 -1.26
N ARG A 318 23.55 -14.62 -0.22
CA ARG A 318 23.98 -14.37 1.17
C ARG A 318 25.08 -15.33 1.61
N ARG A 319 24.93 -16.63 1.32
CA ARG A 319 25.93 -17.65 1.66
C ARG A 319 27.25 -17.43 0.93
N ALA A 320 27.20 -17.04 -0.35
CA ALA A 320 28.38 -16.82 -1.18
C ALA A 320 29.27 -15.67 -0.67
N ILE A 321 28.65 -14.61 -0.13
CA ILE A 321 29.38 -13.45 0.41
C ILE A 321 29.43 -13.42 1.94
N ARG A 322 29.05 -14.51 2.60
CA ARG A 322 29.05 -14.61 4.06
C ARG A 322 30.47 -14.41 4.58
N SER A 323 30.59 -13.56 5.59
CA SER A 323 31.85 -13.40 6.30
C SER A 323 31.62 -12.78 7.67
N GLU A 324 32.48 -13.15 8.60
CA GLU A 324 32.51 -12.59 9.95
C GLU A 324 32.99 -11.15 9.97
N ALA A 325 33.74 -10.75 8.96
CA ALA A 325 34.38 -9.44 8.93
C ALA A 325 33.43 -8.33 8.52
N ASP A 326 32.46 -8.63 7.66
CA ASP A 326 31.56 -7.62 7.14
C ASP A 326 30.15 -8.18 6.99
N PRO A 327 29.13 -7.46 7.49
CA PRO A 327 27.76 -7.93 7.55
C PRO A 327 26.92 -7.59 6.32
N THR A 328 27.53 -7.25 5.17
CA THR A 328 26.81 -6.90 3.94
C THR A 328 25.80 -7.98 3.54
N TRP A 329 26.14 -9.25 3.77
CA TRP A 329 25.27 -10.40 3.49
C TRP A 329 23.96 -10.43 4.31
N LEU A 330 23.87 -9.69 5.41
CA LEU A 330 22.64 -9.54 6.21
C LEU A 330 21.78 -8.36 5.76
N ALA A 331 22.32 -7.43 4.97
CA ALA A 331 21.67 -6.14 4.70
C ALA A 331 20.45 -6.23 3.79
N TYR A 332 20.39 -7.23 2.90
CA TYR A 332 19.37 -7.26 1.85
C TYR A 332 17.98 -7.62 2.36
N GLN A 333 16.95 -7.16 1.66
CA GLN A 333 15.56 -7.59 1.79
C GLN A 333 15.06 -8.03 0.42
N LEU A 334 14.16 -9.01 0.42
CA LEU A 334 13.49 -9.48 -0.79
C LEU A 334 11.99 -9.31 -0.60
N PHE A 335 11.32 -8.64 -1.52
CA PHE A 335 9.87 -8.61 -1.63
C PHE A 335 9.46 -9.33 -2.91
N ALA A 336 8.90 -10.54 -2.78
CA ALA A 336 8.44 -11.37 -3.88
C ALA A 336 7.61 -12.55 -3.32
N HIS A 337 6.86 -13.25 -4.18
CA HIS A 337 6.54 -14.63 -3.86
C HIS A 337 7.85 -15.45 -3.81
N PRO A 338 8.14 -16.24 -2.76
CA PRO A 338 9.46 -16.89 -2.61
C PRO A 338 9.76 -17.91 -3.72
N LEU A 339 8.70 -18.50 -4.29
CA LEU A 339 8.78 -19.44 -5.40
C LEU A 339 8.74 -18.77 -6.80
N ALA A 340 8.75 -17.45 -6.90
CA ALA A 340 8.79 -16.78 -8.20
C ALA A 340 10.08 -17.15 -8.96
N ARG A 341 9.96 -17.34 -10.28
CA ARG A 341 11.06 -17.79 -11.15
C ARG A 341 11.16 -16.93 -12.38
N ARG A 342 12.32 -16.98 -13.04
CA ARG A 342 12.51 -16.43 -14.37
C ARG A 342 11.60 -17.15 -15.38
N SER A 343 10.92 -16.36 -16.22
CA SER A 343 10.25 -16.82 -17.44
C SER A 343 10.86 -16.16 -18.69
N ARG A 344 10.54 -16.69 -19.87
CA ARG A 344 10.81 -16.04 -21.16
C ARG A 344 9.63 -15.15 -21.55
N CYS A 345 9.88 -14.12 -22.35
CA CYS A 345 8.87 -13.16 -22.80
C CYS A 345 7.86 -13.75 -23.81
N ASP A 346 8.13 -14.95 -24.34
CA ASP A 346 7.33 -15.61 -25.38
C ASP A 346 6.15 -16.47 -24.88
N GLU A 347 5.97 -16.64 -23.57
CA GLU A 347 4.73 -17.20 -23.06
C GLU A 347 3.70 -16.06 -22.99
N ARG A 348 2.99 -15.85 -24.12
CA ARG A 348 1.68 -15.22 -24.09
C ARG A 348 0.88 -15.94 -23.01
N GLN A 349 0.75 -15.33 -21.83
CA GLN A 349 -0.37 -15.62 -20.98
C GLN A 349 -1.60 -15.29 -21.83
N GLU A 350 -2.25 -16.34 -22.32
CA GLU A 350 -3.59 -16.24 -22.90
C GLU A 350 -4.46 -15.55 -21.84
N ARG A 351 -4.65 -14.24 -22.04
CA ARG A 351 -5.82 -13.55 -21.53
C ARG A 351 -7.02 -14.42 -21.91
N PRO A 352 -7.92 -14.77 -20.98
CA PRO A 352 -9.10 -15.56 -21.33
C PRO A 352 -9.86 -14.82 -22.46
N PRO A 353 -10.28 -15.52 -23.52
CA PRO A 353 -10.87 -14.88 -24.68
C PRO A 353 -12.17 -14.19 -24.31
N ARG A 354 -12.37 -12.97 -24.83
CA ARG A 354 -13.68 -12.29 -24.83
C ARG A 354 -14.69 -13.21 -25.50
N ARG A 355 -15.75 -13.61 -24.79
CA ARG A 355 -16.90 -14.29 -25.43
C ARG A 355 -17.53 -13.33 -26.45
N PRO A 356 -17.78 -13.77 -27.69
CA PRO A 356 -18.55 -12.99 -28.65
C PRO A 356 -20.03 -12.97 -28.26
N THR A 357 -20.67 -11.83 -28.54
CA THR A 357 -22.10 -11.59 -28.40
C THR A 357 -22.89 -12.53 -29.31
N ALA A 358 -23.63 -13.46 -28.72
CA ALA A 358 -24.64 -14.27 -29.42
C ALA A 358 -26.03 -13.91 -28.90
N GLY A 359 -26.96 -13.76 -29.84
CA GLY A 359 -28.30 -13.22 -29.67
C GLY A 359 -29.21 -14.02 -28.74
N VAL A 360 -30.22 -13.29 -28.28
CA VAL A 360 -31.41 -13.77 -27.56
C VAL A 360 -32.25 -14.63 -28.50
N GLU A 361 -32.72 -15.80 -28.03
CA GLU A 361 -34.00 -16.47 -28.35
C GLU A 361 -34.19 -17.69 -27.39
N PRO A 362 -35.44 -18.18 -27.19
CA PRO A 362 -35.97 -18.43 -25.84
C PRO A 362 -35.93 -19.88 -25.32
N VAL A 363 -36.28 -19.95 -24.02
CA VAL A 363 -36.29 -21.08 -23.08
C VAL A 363 -37.27 -22.19 -23.47
N GLY A 364 -36.83 -23.45 -23.33
CA GLY A 364 -37.67 -24.66 -23.38
C GLY A 364 -37.32 -25.66 -22.28
N GLU A 365 -38.30 -25.87 -21.41
CA GLU A 365 -38.65 -26.94 -20.45
C GLU A 365 -37.62 -27.93 -19.85
N VAL A 366 -37.86 -28.22 -18.56
CA VAL A 366 -37.12 -29.05 -17.60
C VAL A 366 -37.76 -30.45 -17.51
N GLU A 367 -36.98 -31.50 -17.18
CA GLU A 367 -37.35 -32.63 -16.29
C GLU A 367 -36.08 -33.48 -15.90
N PRO A 368 -36.12 -34.30 -14.81
CA PRO A 368 -35.08 -34.31 -13.76
C PRO A 368 -34.22 -35.59 -13.66
N GLY A 369 -33.09 -35.51 -12.93
CA GLY A 369 -32.37 -36.73 -12.52
C GLY A 369 -31.05 -36.57 -11.75
N ILE A 370 -31.15 -36.73 -10.43
CA ILE A 370 -30.16 -37.27 -9.46
C ILE A 370 -29.13 -36.30 -8.85
N ALA A 371 -29.28 -36.17 -7.53
CA ALA A 371 -28.59 -35.27 -6.62
C ALA A 371 -27.10 -35.59 -6.41
N ARG A 372 -26.28 -34.54 -6.38
CA ARG A 372 -24.97 -34.52 -5.72
C ARG A 372 -24.89 -33.23 -4.90
N ALA A 373 -24.51 -33.36 -3.63
CA ALA A 373 -24.58 -32.29 -2.63
C ALA A 373 -23.96 -30.97 -3.10
N ALA A 374 -24.70 -29.87 -2.90
CA ALA A 374 -24.31 -28.53 -3.31
C ALA A 374 -23.09 -28.01 -2.52
N PRO A 375 -22.14 -27.31 -3.17
CA PRO A 375 -21.17 -26.48 -2.46
C PRO A 375 -21.90 -25.30 -1.81
N ALA A 376 -21.42 -24.87 -0.64
CA ALA A 376 -21.97 -23.71 0.07
C ALA A 376 -22.03 -22.49 -0.86
N VAL A 377 -23.23 -21.92 -1.02
CA VAL A 377 -23.50 -20.70 -1.78
C VAL A 377 -22.72 -19.56 -1.13
N ALA A 378 -21.84 -18.90 -1.88
CA ALA A 378 -21.24 -17.64 -1.47
C ALA A 378 -22.35 -16.64 -1.10
N PRO A 379 -22.23 -15.88 0.00
CA PRO A 379 -23.27 -14.92 0.36
C PRO A 379 -23.56 -13.97 -0.81
N SER A 380 -24.83 -13.86 -1.18
CA SER A 380 -25.28 -12.92 -2.22
C SER A 380 -24.94 -11.49 -1.82
N ALA A 381 -24.44 -10.69 -2.76
CA ALA A 381 -24.12 -9.28 -2.52
C ALA A 381 -25.33 -8.51 -1.94
N PRO A 382 -25.12 -7.53 -1.04
CA PRO A 382 -26.19 -6.72 -0.47
C PRO A 382 -27.04 -6.02 -1.56
N PRO A 383 -28.34 -5.78 -1.33
CA PRO A 383 -29.14 -4.98 -2.26
C PRO A 383 -28.70 -3.50 -2.24
N ALA A 384 -28.82 -2.83 -3.39
CA ALA A 384 -28.55 -1.40 -3.53
C ALA A 384 -29.39 -0.60 -2.52
N GLY A 385 -28.77 0.36 -1.82
CA GLY A 385 -29.46 1.16 -0.81
C GLY A 385 -29.59 0.48 0.56
N MET A 386 -29.08 -0.75 0.75
CA MET A 386 -29.03 -1.39 2.07
C MET A 386 -28.29 -0.51 3.07
N GLU A 387 -28.83 -0.35 4.27
CA GLU A 387 -28.22 0.43 5.34
C GLU A 387 -27.54 -0.47 6.38
N ARG A 388 -26.42 0.00 6.94
CA ARG A 388 -25.81 -0.55 8.15
C ARG A 388 -25.32 0.57 9.06
N ILE A 389 -25.29 0.32 10.36
CA ILE A 389 -24.73 1.26 11.33
C ILE A 389 -23.26 0.92 11.53
N HIS A 390 -22.40 1.92 11.41
CA HIS A 390 -20.97 1.79 11.64
C HIS A 390 -20.66 1.86 13.14
N GLU A 391 -19.89 0.90 13.65
CA GLU A 391 -19.80 0.62 15.09
C GLU A 391 -19.04 1.69 15.89
N ILE A 392 -18.09 2.40 15.27
CA ILE A 392 -17.22 3.34 15.99
C ILE A 392 -17.88 4.72 16.09
N ASP A 393 -18.35 5.26 14.98
CA ASP A 393 -18.88 6.62 14.92
C ASP A 393 -20.42 6.68 14.90
N GLY A 394 -21.10 5.55 14.73
CA GLY A 394 -22.56 5.47 14.60
C GLY A 394 -23.11 5.95 13.25
N SER A 395 -22.26 6.13 12.23
CA SER A 395 -22.71 6.52 10.88
C SER A 395 -23.63 5.47 10.27
N VAL A 396 -24.75 5.90 9.70
CA VAL A 396 -25.55 5.05 8.80
C VAL A 396 -24.85 5.02 7.46
N LEU A 397 -24.34 3.86 7.06
CA LEU A 397 -23.71 3.63 5.76
C LEU A 397 -24.69 2.94 4.81
N VAL A 398 -24.66 3.34 3.55
CA VAL A 398 -25.54 2.86 2.47
C VAL A 398 -24.69 2.09 1.46
N TYR A 399 -25.13 0.89 1.07
CA TYR A 399 -24.49 0.08 0.05
C TYR A 399 -24.73 0.63 -1.36
N VAL A 400 -23.64 0.91 -2.08
CA VAL A 400 -23.63 1.25 -3.50
C VAL A 400 -23.02 0.07 -4.27
N PRO A 401 -23.78 -0.55 -5.19
CA PRO A 401 -23.27 -1.68 -5.97
C PRO A 401 -22.05 -1.31 -6.80
N GLY A 402 -21.11 -2.23 -6.90
CA GLY A 402 -20.04 -2.16 -7.89
C GLY A 402 -20.59 -2.33 -9.31
N GLY A 403 -19.82 -1.87 -10.28
CA GLY A 403 -20.21 -1.94 -11.69
C GLY A 403 -19.62 -0.82 -12.52
N ILE A 404 -20.07 -0.74 -13.76
CA ILE A 404 -19.66 0.31 -14.70
C ILE A 404 -20.60 1.49 -14.53
N TYR A 405 -20.05 2.63 -14.15
CA TYR A 405 -20.74 3.91 -14.07
C TYR A 405 -20.22 4.84 -15.16
N ARG A 406 -21.06 5.77 -15.61
CA ARG A 406 -20.68 6.76 -16.61
C ARG A 406 -20.61 8.15 -15.97
N LEU A 407 -19.38 8.63 -15.73
CA LEU A 407 -19.08 9.79 -14.89
C LEU A 407 -18.53 10.96 -15.71
N GLY A 408 -18.60 12.17 -15.16
CA GLY A 408 -18.15 13.40 -15.81
C GLY A 408 -19.20 14.04 -16.74
N ASP A 409 -18.84 15.22 -17.26
CA ASP A 409 -19.69 16.03 -18.14
C ASP A 409 -19.68 15.53 -19.59
N GLY A 410 -20.58 16.08 -20.42
CA GLY A 410 -20.72 15.73 -21.83
C GLY A 410 -21.05 14.25 -22.04
N ASP A 411 -20.30 13.58 -22.91
CA ASP A 411 -20.47 12.15 -23.17
C ASP A 411 -20.07 11.29 -21.96
N GLY A 412 -19.27 11.79 -21.03
CA GLY A 412 -18.80 11.07 -19.83
C GLY A 412 -17.87 9.88 -20.13
N PHE A 413 -17.25 9.37 -19.08
CA PHE A 413 -16.29 8.25 -19.11
C PHE A 413 -16.88 7.02 -18.43
N GLU A 414 -16.65 5.84 -19.01
CA GLU A 414 -17.00 4.57 -18.38
C GLU A 414 -15.95 4.20 -17.34
N VAL A 415 -16.40 4.05 -16.10
CA VAL A 415 -15.57 3.86 -14.93
C VAL A 415 -16.05 2.62 -14.20
N THR A 416 -15.16 1.68 -13.94
CA THR A 416 -15.48 0.49 -13.15
C THR A 416 -15.22 0.80 -11.68
N LEU A 417 -16.23 0.65 -10.84
CA LEU A 417 -16.13 0.80 -9.39
C LEU A 417 -16.37 -0.53 -8.69
N ASN A 418 -15.57 -0.84 -7.67
CA ASN A 418 -15.89 -1.93 -6.74
C ASN A 418 -17.07 -1.51 -5.86
N PRO A 419 -17.85 -2.46 -5.30
CA PRO A 419 -18.92 -2.12 -4.37
C PRO A 419 -18.36 -1.46 -3.10
N PHE A 420 -19.10 -0.49 -2.56
CA PHE A 420 -18.70 0.23 -1.36
C PHE A 420 -19.91 0.66 -0.54
N TRP A 421 -19.70 0.88 0.73
CA TRP A 421 -20.62 1.56 1.62
C TRP A 421 -20.23 3.03 1.71
N ILE A 422 -21.21 3.93 1.74
CA ILE A 422 -20.99 5.38 1.87
C ILE A 422 -21.97 5.96 2.88
N GLY A 423 -21.53 6.92 3.70
CA GLY A 423 -22.37 7.56 4.70
C GLY A 423 -23.65 8.11 4.07
N ARG A 424 -24.81 7.80 4.65
CA ARG A 424 -26.13 8.32 4.25
C ARG A 424 -26.13 9.85 4.22
N TYR A 425 -25.43 10.42 5.19
CA TYR A 425 -25.28 11.84 5.45
C TYR A 425 -23.78 12.22 5.54
N PRO A 426 -23.42 13.52 5.42
CA PRO A 426 -22.15 14.02 5.90
C PRO A 426 -21.94 13.70 7.38
N VAL A 427 -20.68 13.62 7.81
CA VAL A 427 -20.34 13.44 9.23
C VAL A 427 -20.91 14.61 10.02
N THR A 428 -21.66 14.32 11.07
CA THR A 428 -22.30 15.33 11.92
C THR A 428 -21.38 15.81 13.02
N ARG A 429 -21.72 16.93 13.65
CA ARG A 429 -21.00 17.46 14.81
C ARG A 429 -21.02 16.48 15.98
N GLU A 430 -22.15 15.82 16.25
CA GLU A 430 -22.24 14.80 17.31
C GLU A 430 -21.27 13.64 17.06
N GLN A 431 -21.19 13.15 15.81
CA GLN A 431 -20.25 12.09 15.45
C GLN A 431 -18.80 12.57 15.54
N TYR A 432 -18.52 13.82 15.14
CA TYR A 432 -17.20 14.43 15.29
C TYR A 432 -16.82 14.70 16.75
N GLN A 433 -17.79 14.96 17.63
CA GLN A 433 -17.55 15.09 19.08
C GLN A 433 -17.05 13.79 19.68
N ARG A 434 -17.50 12.62 19.21
CA ARG A 434 -16.97 11.31 19.65
C ARG A 434 -15.48 11.17 19.31
N PHE A 435 -15.08 11.64 18.13
CA PHE A 435 -13.68 11.69 17.71
C PHE A 435 -12.84 12.65 18.57
N LEU A 436 -13.37 13.83 18.90
CA LEU A 436 -12.70 14.76 19.82
C LEU A 436 -12.57 14.19 21.24
N ALA A 437 -13.59 13.49 21.72
CA ALA A 437 -13.58 12.87 23.05
C ALA A 437 -12.55 11.73 23.18
N ALA A 438 -12.19 11.08 22.07
CA ALA A 438 -11.19 10.01 22.04
C ALA A 438 -9.75 10.53 22.26
N ASP A 439 -9.48 11.82 22.01
CA ASP A 439 -8.18 12.44 22.30
C ASP A 439 -8.37 13.89 22.77
N PRO A 440 -8.25 14.15 24.09
CA PRO A 440 -8.42 15.48 24.68
C PRO A 440 -7.46 16.56 24.16
N LYS A 441 -6.40 16.19 23.42
CA LYS A 441 -5.46 17.15 22.80
C LYS A 441 -5.99 17.74 21.50
N ARG A 442 -7.07 17.21 20.91
CA ARG A 442 -7.66 17.71 19.67
C ARG A 442 -8.46 18.98 19.92
N ALA A 443 -8.22 19.99 19.11
CA ALA A 443 -8.96 21.25 19.17
C ALA A 443 -10.34 21.13 18.51
N GLU A 444 -11.34 21.79 19.09
CA GLU A 444 -12.65 21.98 18.46
C GLU A 444 -12.49 22.72 17.12
N PRO A 445 -13.16 22.26 16.03
CA PRO A 445 -13.12 22.96 14.77
C PRO A 445 -13.62 24.41 14.89
N PRO A 446 -13.04 25.36 14.13
CA PRO A 446 -13.52 26.73 14.09
C PRO A 446 -15.00 26.80 13.68
N PHE A 447 -15.66 27.90 14.03
CA PHE A 447 -17.06 28.23 13.69
C PHE A 447 -18.16 27.53 14.50
N TRP A 448 -17.85 26.46 15.24
CA TRP A 448 -18.84 25.73 16.05
C TRP A 448 -19.55 26.58 17.11
N ARG A 449 -18.93 27.70 17.52
CA ARG A 449 -19.50 28.66 18.47
C ARG A 449 -20.19 29.86 17.81
N ARG A 450 -20.25 29.91 16.48
CA ARG A 450 -20.98 30.97 15.76
C ARG A 450 -22.46 30.68 15.75
N GLU A 451 -23.27 31.72 15.67
CA GLU A 451 -24.72 31.60 15.45
C GLU A 451 -25.01 30.84 14.15
N GLY A 452 -26.02 29.96 14.17
CA GLY A 452 -26.29 29.00 13.08
C GLY A 452 -25.37 27.76 13.07
N PHE A 453 -24.38 27.74 13.96
CA PHE A 453 -23.34 26.73 14.28
C PHE A 453 -23.70 25.61 15.24
N GLY A 454 -24.88 25.66 15.87
CA GLY A 454 -25.08 25.08 17.21
C GLY A 454 -25.66 23.66 17.26
N ASP A 455 -26.28 23.16 16.21
CA ASP A 455 -27.02 21.89 16.25
C ASP A 455 -26.06 20.68 16.15
N PRO A 456 -26.16 19.66 17.04
CA PRO A 456 -25.34 18.45 16.98
C PRO A 456 -25.50 17.65 15.68
N ARG A 457 -26.67 17.70 15.03
CA ARG A 457 -26.97 17.02 13.79
C ARG A 457 -26.55 17.78 12.53
N GLN A 458 -26.02 18.99 12.66
CA GLN A 458 -25.41 19.66 11.51
C GLN A 458 -24.15 18.91 11.04
N PRO A 459 -23.85 18.91 9.74
CA PRO A 459 -22.54 18.50 9.24
C PRO A 459 -21.40 19.20 10.00
N VAL A 460 -20.33 18.48 10.30
CA VAL A 460 -19.10 19.10 10.77
C VAL A 460 -18.53 20.00 9.67
N VAL A 461 -18.18 21.22 10.06
CA VAL A 461 -17.50 22.21 9.21
C VAL A 461 -16.29 22.80 9.94
N GLY A 462 -15.47 23.57 9.23
CA GLY A 462 -14.21 24.09 9.80
C GLY A 462 -13.13 23.02 9.90
N VAL A 463 -13.30 21.90 9.19
CA VAL A 463 -12.34 20.80 9.13
C VAL A 463 -11.52 20.90 7.86
N SER A 464 -10.21 20.81 8.02
CA SER A 464 -9.27 20.67 6.92
C SER A 464 -9.37 19.26 6.35
N TRP A 465 -8.77 19.05 5.17
CA TRP A 465 -8.73 17.72 4.58
C TRP A 465 -8.00 16.73 5.50
N HIS A 466 -6.95 17.19 6.20
CA HIS A 466 -6.23 16.38 7.18
C HIS A 466 -7.08 16.00 8.39
N ASP A 467 -7.96 16.89 8.85
CA ASP A 467 -8.87 16.55 9.97
C ASP A 467 -9.94 15.55 9.54
N ALA A 468 -10.48 15.71 8.33
CA ALA A 468 -11.43 14.78 7.75
C ALA A 468 -10.79 13.39 7.57
N ARG A 469 -9.54 13.33 7.10
CA ARG A 469 -8.77 12.09 7.01
C ARG A 469 -8.49 11.48 8.38
N ALA A 470 -8.05 12.27 9.35
CA ALA A 470 -7.77 11.78 10.70
C ALA A 470 -9.03 11.24 11.40
N TYR A 471 -10.20 11.83 11.14
CA TYR A 471 -11.47 11.28 11.59
C TYR A 471 -11.76 9.93 10.95
N CYS A 472 -11.60 9.83 9.62
CA CYS A 472 -11.77 8.57 8.90
C CYS A 472 -10.83 7.49 9.45
N ASP A 473 -9.56 7.80 9.70
CA ASP A 473 -8.59 6.85 10.26
C ASP A 473 -8.99 6.39 11.67
N TRP A 474 -9.49 7.28 12.53
CA TRP A 474 -10.01 6.93 13.86
C TRP A 474 -11.24 6.01 13.78
N ALA A 475 -12.12 6.28 12.82
CA ALA A 475 -13.31 5.47 12.60
C ALA A 475 -13.03 4.20 11.76
N GLY A 476 -11.82 3.95 11.26
CA GLY A 476 -11.60 2.83 10.33
C GLY A 476 -12.38 2.98 9.00
N LEU A 477 -12.67 4.21 8.60
CA LEU A 477 -13.34 4.60 7.37
C LEU A 477 -12.34 5.30 6.41
N ALA A 478 -12.81 5.70 5.23
CA ALA A 478 -12.03 6.50 4.29
C ALA A 478 -12.86 7.68 3.73
N LEU A 479 -12.20 8.68 3.13
CA LEU A 479 -12.89 9.65 2.28
C LEU A 479 -13.26 9.00 0.93
N PRO A 480 -14.42 9.32 0.33
CA PRO A 480 -14.73 8.90 -1.03
C PRO A 480 -13.71 9.49 -2.01
N CYS A 481 -13.40 8.78 -3.08
CA CYS A 481 -12.85 9.46 -4.26
C CYS A 481 -13.97 10.17 -5.03
N GLU A 482 -13.63 11.15 -5.87
CA GLU A 482 -14.59 11.90 -6.69
C GLU A 482 -15.45 10.97 -7.53
N ALA A 483 -14.88 9.87 -8.06
CA ALA A 483 -15.60 8.90 -8.87
C ALA A 483 -16.67 8.15 -8.05
N ARG A 484 -16.32 7.66 -6.86
CA ARG A 484 -17.28 7.00 -5.96
C ARG A 484 -18.35 7.99 -5.47
N TRP A 485 -17.95 9.22 -5.16
CA TRP A 485 -18.88 10.27 -4.76
C TRP A 485 -19.90 10.57 -5.87
N GLU A 486 -19.41 10.76 -7.10
CA GLU A 486 -20.27 11.06 -8.24
C GLU A 486 -21.17 9.88 -8.61
N ALA A 487 -20.66 8.65 -8.59
CA ALA A 487 -21.47 7.45 -8.81
C ALA A 487 -22.61 7.33 -7.78
N ALA A 488 -22.31 7.61 -6.52
CA ALA A 488 -23.28 7.58 -5.43
C ALA A 488 -24.37 8.68 -5.61
N ALA A 489 -24.00 9.85 -6.12
CA ALA A 489 -24.93 10.95 -6.41
C ALA A 489 -25.77 10.69 -7.66
N ARG A 490 -25.18 10.20 -8.74
CA ARG A 490 -25.83 10.13 -10.06
C ARG A 490 -26.56 8.81 -10.31
N GLY A 491 -26.07 7.72 -9.72
CA GLY A 491 -26.43 6.36 -10.10
C GLY A 491 -26.09 6.02 -11.56
N PRO A 492 -26.46 4.82 -12.03
CA PRO A 492 -26.22 4.39 -13.42
C PRO A 492 -26.98 5.24 -14.45
N GLU A 493 -28.04 5.94 -14.04
CA GLU A 493 -28.87 6.80 -14.89
C GLU A 493 -28.24 8.17 -15.22
N ARG A 494 -27.04 8.47 -14.68
CA ARG A 494 -26.33 9.75 -14.87
C ARG A 494 -27.17 10.97 -14.48
N ARG A 495 -27.91 10.90 -13.37
CA ARG A 495 -28.80 12.01 -12.94
C ARG A 495 -27.99 13.31 -12.72
N PRO A 496 -28.45 14.47 -13.20
CA PRO A 496 -27.72 15.72 -13.01
C PRO A 496 -27.74 16.21 -11.55
N TYR A 497 -28.76 15.84 -10.79
CA TYR A 497 -28.84 16.01 -9.33
C TYR A 497 -29.22 14.67 -8.68
N PRO A 498 -28.92 14.45 -7.38
CA PRO A 498 -29.24 13.19 -6.71
C PRO A 498 -30.70 12.75 -6.89
N TRP A 499 -31.63 13.69 -6.73
CA TRP A 499 -33.08 13.48 -6.85
C TRP A 499 -33.58 13.36 -8.30
N GLY A 500 -32.76 13.62 -9.32
CA GLY A 500 -33.16 13.54 -10.73
C GLY A 500 -32.86 14.79 -11.54
N LYS A 501 -33.77 15.15 -12.45
CA LYS A 501 -33.56 16.18 -13.48
C LYS A 501 -34.13 17.55 -13.12
N GLN A 502 -34.97 17.63 -12.09
CA GLN A 502 -35.63 18.87 -11.69
C GLN A 502 -34.60 19.83 -11.09
N PRO A 503 -34.72 21.15 -11.36
CA PRO A 503 -33.80 22.13 -10.81
C PRO A 503 -33.83 22.14 -9.27
N PRO A 504 -32.73 22.57 -8.61
CA PRO A 504 -32.68 22.75 -7.17
C PRO A 504 -33.77 23.72 -6.69
N ASN A 505 -34.33 23.44 -5.52
CA ASN A 505 -35.21 24.33 -4.79
C ASN A 505 -35.08 24.06 -3.29
N ALA A 506 -35.65 24.94 -2.46
CA ALA A 506 -35.54 24.86 -1.01
C ALA A 506 -36.15 23.57 -0.38
N ALA A 507 -36.99 22.83 -1.11
CA ALA A 507 -37.51 21.55 -0.62
C ALA A 507 -36.49 20.41 -0.79
N ARG A 508 -35.54 20.53 -1.72
CA ARG A 508 -34.59 19.45 -2.09
C ARG A 508 -33.17 19.68 -1.58
N ALA A 509 -32.75 20.91 -1.35
CA ALA A 509 -31.39 21.21 -0.93
C ALA A 509 -31.31 22.50 -0.12
N CYS A 510 -30.30 22.57 0.77
CA CYS A 510 -29.89 23.79 1.45
C CYS A 510 -28.78 24.47 0.63
N TYR A 511 -29.06 25.62 0.02
CA TYR A 511 -28.12 26.38 -0.83
C TYR A 511 -28.52 27.86 -0.91
N GLY A 512 -27.69 28.69 -1.57
CA GLY A 512 -27.97 30.09 -1.85
C GLY A 512 -27.92 31.02 -0.63
N ALA A 513 -27.23 30.61 0.44
CA ALA A 513 -27.16 31.30 1.73
C ALA A 513 -28.55 31.62 2.33
N THR A 514 -29.51 30.71 2.12
CA THR A 514 -30.89 30.83 2.65
C THR A 514 -30.99 30.56 4.15
N THR A 515 -29.93 30.05 4.76
CA THR A 515 -29.79 29.76 6.20
C THR A 515 -28.54 30.43 6.76
N ALA A 516 -28.44 30.56 8.09
CA ALA A 516 -27.25 31.13 8.75
C ALA A 516 -26.03 30.18 8.78
N GLY A 517 -26.26 28.90 8.54
CA GLY A 517 -25.28 27.81 8.58
C GLY A 517 -25.84 26.57 7.86
N PRO A 518 -25.10 25.45 7.85
CA PRO A 518 -25.60 24.21 7.27
C PRO A 518 -26.89 23.75 7.96
N ALA A 519 -27.77 23.07 7.24
CA ALA A 519 -28.97 22.48 7.85
C ALA A 519 -28.61 21.16 8.58
N PRO A 520 -29.34 20.78 9.64
CA PRO A 520 -29.22 19.43 10.20
C PRO A 520 -29.37 18.36 9.12
N VAL A 521 -28.57 17.30 9.20
CA VAL A 521 -28.61 16.25 8.17
C VAL A 521 -30.00 15.62 8.04
N GLY A 522 -30.42 15.40 6.81
CA GLY A 522 -31.75 14.86 6.49
C GLY A 522 -32.93 15.84 6.58
N HIS A 523 -32.66 17.15 6.67
CA HIS A 523 -33.70 18.18 6.64
C HIS A 523 -34.44 18.26 5.30
N HIS A 524 -33.80 17.81 4.20
CA HIS A 524 -34.37 17.83 2.85
C HIS A 524 -34.54 16.41 2.28
N PRO A 525 -35.52 15.62 2.77
CA PRO A 525 -35.71 14.24 2.31
C PRO A 525 -36.10 14.14 0.83
N ALA A 526 -36.73 15.17 0.26
CA ALA A 526 -37.03 15.25 -1.17
C ALA A 526 -35.77 15.41 -2.06
N GLY A 527 -34.61 15.67 -1.44
CA GLY A 527 -33.30 15.69 -2.08
C GLY A 527 -32.59 14.33 -2.14
N ALA A 528 -33.22 13.26 -1.65
CA ALA A 528 -32.59 11.94 -1.61
C ALA A 528 -32.26 11.39 -3.02
N GLY A 529 -31.11 10.73 -3.14
CA GLY A 529 -30.64 10.06 -4.34
C GLY A 529 -31.25 8.67 -4.55
N LEU A 530 -30.84 8.01 -5.64
CA LEU A 530 -31.27 6.65 -6.02
C LEU A 530 -31.06 5.62 -4.89
N PHE A 531 -29.98 5.76 -4.14
CA PHE A 531 -29.62 4.87 -3.04
C PHE A 531 -30.10 5.39 -1.67
N HIS A 532 -31.05 6.33 -1.62
CA HIS A 532 -31.50 7.00 -0.38
C HIS A 532 -30.46 7.86 0.34
N LEU A 533 -29.30 8.09 -0.29
CA LEU A 533 -28.29 9.06 0.14
C LEU A 533 -28.86 10.47 0.13
N GLN A 534 -28.60 11.25 1.18
CA GLN A 534 -29.10 12.61 1.33
C GLN A 534 -27.94 13.60 1.46
N ASP A 535 -28.28 14.87 1.23
CA ASP A 535 -27.34 16.00 1.33
C ASP A 535 -26.11 15.87 0.40
N LEU A 536 -26.22 15.11 -0.70
CA LEU A 536 -25.20 15.05 -1.76
C LEU A 536 -25.23 16.29 -2.68
N ALA A 537 -26.21 17.18 -2.52
CA ALA A 537 -26.26 18.46 -3.21
C ALA A 537 -26.67 19.57 -2.23
N GLY A 538 -25.78 20.54 -2.02
CA GLY A 538 -25.91 21.60 -1.04
C GLY A 538 -25.47 21.16 0.37
N ASN A 539 -25.91 21.90 1.37
CA ASN A 539 -25.52 21.76 2.77
C ASN A 539 -24.03 22.04 3.01
N VAL A 540 -23.11 21.13 2.68
CA VAL A 540 -21.65 21.37 2.79
C VAL A 540 -20.92 20.79 1.60
N TRP A 541 -19.86 21.47 1.18
CA TRP A 541 -18.87 20.84 0.31
C TRP A 541 -18.26 19.64 1.01
N GLU A 542 -18.06 18.55 0.30
CA GLU A 542 -17.53 17.33 0.90
C GLU A 542 -16.15 16.99 0.35
N TRP A 543 -15.16 16.89 1.25
CA TRP A 543 -13.81 16.47 0.90
C TRP A 543 -13.79 15.09 0.25
N CYS A 544 -13.03 14.98 -0.85
CA CYS A 544 -12.70 13.72 -1.51
C CYS A 544 -11.22 13.37 -1.30
N ALA A 545 -10.85 12.11 -1.54
CA ALA A 545 -9.48 11.63 -1.41
C ALA A 545 -8.54 12.22 -2.49
N ASP A 546 -9.09 12.56 -3.65
CA ASP A 546 -8.37 12.93 -4.87
C ASP A 546 -7.55 14.20 -4.69
N VAL A 547 -6.31 14.18 -5.19
CA VAL A 547 -5.59 15.39 -5.56
C VAL A 547 -6.37 16.06 -6.69
N TRP A 548 -6.58 17.36 -6.57
CA TRP A 548 -7.29 18.10 -7.60
C TRP A 548 -6.54 18.05 -8.93
N ASP A 549 -7.19 17.49 -9.94
CA ASP A 549 -6.79 17.58 -11.34
C ASP A 549 -7.80 18.43 -12.10
N ASP A 550 -7.32 19.40 -12.88
CA ASP A 550 -8.16 20.26 -13.72
C ASP A 550 -8.83 19.44 -14.85
N ASP A 551 -8.24 18.30 -15.23
CA ASP A 551 -8.76 17.36 -16.22
C ASP A 551 -9.36 16.12 -15.51
N PHE A 552 -10.68 16.16 -15.25
CA PHE A 552 -11.34 15.01 -14.64
C PHE A 552 -11.33 13.78 -15.54
N GLY A 553 -11.31 13.95 -16.87
CA GLY A 553 -11.29 12.84 -17.80
C GLY A 553 -10.05 11.97 -17.62
N ARG A 554 -8.90 12.61 -17.33
CA ARG A 554 -7.66 11.91 -16.96
C ARG A 554 -7.81 11.08 -15.69
N VAL A 555 -8.46 11.63 -14.67
CA VAL A 555 -8.74 10.90 -13.42
C VAL A 555 -9.64 9.70 -13.73
N LEU A 556 -10.73 9.90 -14.46
CA LEU A 556 -11.70 8.85 -14.76
C LEU A 556 -11.15 7.77 -15.70
N ALA A 557 -10.16 8.08 -16.54
CA ALA A 557 -9.50 7.11 -17.42
C ALA A 557 -8.62 6.10 -16.66
N ALA A 558 -8.35 6.33 -15.37
CA ALA A 558 -7.51 5.47 -14.53
C ALA A 558 -8.27 4.21 -14.05
N GLY A 559 -8.60 3.31 -14.98
CA GLY A 559 -8.96 1.91 -14.69
C GLY A 559 -10.10 1.68 -13.70
N VAL A 560 -9.87 0.79 -12.73
CA VAL A 560 -10.85 0.40 -11.70
C VAL A 560 -10.63 1.23 -10.44
N ASP A 561 -11.71 1.77 -9.87
CA ASP A 561 -11.68 2.66 -8.71
C ASP A 561 -10.68 3.84 -8.85
N PRO A 562 -10.84 4.69 -9.88
CA PRO A 562 -9.92 5.80 -10.10
C PRO A 562 -9.90 6.76 -8.90
N VAL A 563 -8.70 7.20 -8.54
CA VAL A 563 -8.45 8.24 -7.55
C VAL A 563 -7.42 9.21 -8.14
N GLY A 564 -7.75 10.50 -8.19
CA GLY A 564 -6.86 11.55 -8.69
C GLY A 564 -5.59 11.66 -7.85
N GLY A 565 -4.43 11.61 -8.51
CA GLY A 565 -3.12 11.60 -7.86
C GLY A 565 -2.09 12.55 -8.45
N VAL A 566 -2.48 13.38 -9.43
CA VAL A 566 -1.54 14.25 -10.17
C VAL A 566 -1.46 15.62 -9.50
N GLY A 567 -0.25 16.05 -9.12
CA GLY A 567 0.03 17.37 -8.54
C GLY A 567 0.72 17.29 -7.17
N ASN A 568 1.11 18.45 -6.62
CA ASN A 568 1.84 18.55 -5.34
C ASN A 568 1.04 18.14 -4.09
N GLY A 569 -0.20 17.66 -4.25
CA GLY A 569 -1.08 17.22 -3.16
C GLY A 569 -1.64 18.35 -2.29
N GLU A 570 -1.35 19.62 -2.58
CA GLU A 570 -1.79 20.77 -1.79
C GLU A 570 -3.27 21.11 -2.01
N ARG A 571 -3.84 20.74 -3.17
CA ARG A 571 -5.25 20.95 -3.52
C ARG A 571 -5.97 19.60 -3.52
N ARG A 572 -7.08 19.49 -2.81
CA ARG A 572 -7.93 18.30 -2.79
C ARG A 572 -9.29 18.61 -3.37
N ALA A 573 -9.85 17.64 -4.08
CA ALA A 573 -11.17 17.76 -4.63
C ALA A 573 -12.23 17.79 -3.53
N ARG A 574 -13.33 18.47 -3.82
CA ARG A 574 -14.55 18.50 -3.02
C ARG A 574 -15.76 18.55 -3.93
N ARG A 575 -16.87 17.97 -3.49
CA ARG A 575 -18.07 17.80 -4.32
C ARG A 575 -19.34 18.24 -3.59
N GLY A 576 -20.43 18.41 -4.34
CA GLY A 576 -21.78 18.62 -3.81
C GLY A 576 -22.26 20.06 -3.65
N GLY A 577 -21.37 21.06 -3.64
CA GLY A 577 -21.75 22.42 -3.28
C GLY A 577 -22.05 22.56 -1.79
N SER A 578 -22.33 23.78 -1.33
CA SER A 578 -22.64 24.04 0.09
C SER A 578 -23.90 24.88 0.27
N TRP A 579 -24.28 25.11 1.53
CA TRP A 579 -25.36 26.01 1.91
C TRP A 579 -25.17 27.45 1.39
N ARG A 580 -23.94 27.86 1.03
CA ARG A 580 -23.61 29.16 0.43
C ARG A 580 -23.53 29.14 -1.09
N SER A 581 -23.47 27.96 -1.69
CA SER A 581 -23.33 27.81 -3.13
C SER A 581 -24.56 28.25 -3.90
N ASP A 582 -24.38 28.74 -5.12
CA ASP A 582 -25.48 28.88 -6.08
C ASP A 582 -25.96 27.52 -6.59
N ALA A 583 -27.08 27.53 -7.33
CA ALA A 583 -27.68 26.31 -7.89
C ALA A 583 -26.77 25.57 -8.89
N GLY A 584 -25.79 26.25 -9.49
CA GLY A 584 -24.87 25.66 -10.47
C GLY A 584 -23.89 24.69 -9.82
N ALA A 585 -23.39 25.02 -8.63
CA ALA A 585 -22.45 24.18 -7.90
C ALA A 585 -23.09 22.91 -7.28
N LEU A 586 -24.42 22.79 -7.30
CA LEU A 586 -25.17 21.65 -6.78
C LEU A 586 -25.23 20.47 -7.77
N ALA A 587 -24.81 20.65 -9.02
CA ALA A 587 -24.85 19.58 -10.00
C ALA A 587 -23.92 18.43 -9.58
N ALA A 588 -24.36 17.19 -9.79
CA ALA A 588 -23.63 16.01 -9.34
C ALA A 588 -22.27 15.84 -10.04
N SER A 589 -22.08 16.36 -11.27
CA SER A 589 -20.77 16.42 -11.93
C SER A 589 -19.94 17.66 -11.59
N HIS A 590 -20.48 18.63 -10.85
CA HIS A 590 -19.77 19.88 -10.57
C HIS A 590 -18.60 19.67 -9.61
N ARG A 591 -17.41 19.97 -10.09
CA ARG A 591 -16.15 19.76 -9.37
C ARG A 591 -15.62 21.06 -8.79
N SER A 592 -15.05 20.98 -7.59
CA SER A 592 -14.32 22.07 -6.97
C SER A 592 -13.15 21.52 -6.18
N TRP A 593 -12.27 22.40 -5.71
CA TRP A 593 -11.16 22.04 -4.85
C TRP A 593 -10.97 23.07 -3.75
N HIS A 594 -10.17 22.69 -2.76
CA HIS A 594 -9.58 23.63 -1.84
C HIS A 594 -8.22 23.13 -1.34
N TRP A 595 -7.42 24.03 -0.77
CA TRP A 595 -6.16 23.69 -0.12
C TRP A 595 -6.35 22.74 1.06
N VAL A 596 -5.46 21.75 1.22
CA VAL A 596 -5.53 20.71 2.26
C VAL A 596 -5.59 21.25 3.68
N THR A 597 -4.99 22.42 3.93
CA THR A 597 -4.94 23.08 5.24
C THR A 597 -6.17 23.96 5.51
N THR A 598 -7.01 24.21 4.51
CA THR A 598 -8.12 25.15 4.68
C THR A 598 -9.21 24.58 5.57
N ARG A 599 -9.66 25.42 6.49
CA ARG A 599 -10.83 25.20 7.34
C ARG A 599 -11.88 26.26 7.00
N HIS A 600 -12.97 25.87 6.35
CA HIS A 600 -14.02 26.80 5.91
C HIS A 600 -15.38 26.43 6.55
N PRO A 601 -16.27 27.40 6.85
CA PRO A 601 -17.56 27.15 7.50
C PRO A 601 -18.59 26.42 6.61
N ASP A 602 -18.22 26.03 5.40
CA ASP A 602 -19.12 25.37 4.44
C ASP A 602 -18.46 24.14 3.80
N VAL A 603 -17.36 23.66 4.39
CA VAL A 603 -16.65 22.44 3.96
C VAL A 603 -16.66 21.43 5.11
N GLY A 604 -17.23 20.26 4.84
CA GLY A 604 -17.24 19.07 5.67
C GLY A 604 -16.81 17.86 4.86
N PHE A 605 -17.33 16.68 5.19
CA PHE A 605 -17.02 15.44 4.49
C PHE A 605 -18.03 14.35 4.80
N ARG A 606 -18.04 13.31 3.96
CA ARG A 606 -18.67 12.01 4.27
C ARG A 606 -17.65 10.90 4.14
N CYS A 607 -17.99 9.74 4.68
CA CYS A 607 -17.09 8.60 4.74
C CYS A 607 -17.55 7.46 3.83
N VAL A 608 -16.60 6.61 3.43
CA VAL A 608 -16.82 5.34 2.72
C VAL A 608 -16.10 4.19 3.42
N LEU A 609 -16.56 2.97 3.13
CA LEU A 609 -15.95 1.72 3.58
C LEU A 609 -16.11 0.69 2.45
N PRO A 610 -15.07 -0.06 2.04
CA PRO A 610 -15.22 -1.14 1.07
C PRO A 610 -16.29 -2.16 1.50
N ALA A 611 -16.99 -2.75 0.54
CA ALA A 611 -18.15 -3.60 0.83
C ALA A 611 -17.86 -5.08 1.01
#